data_AF-A0A7K4KM76-F1
#
_entry.id   AF-A0A7K4KM76-F1
#
_cell.length_a   1.000
_cell.length_b   1.000
_cell.length_c   1.000
_cell.angle_alpha   90.00
_cell.angle_beta   90.00
_cell.angle_gamma   90.00
#
_symmetry.space_group_name_H-M   'P 1'
#
loop_
_entity.id
_entity.type
_entity.pdbx_description
1 polymer ?
#
loop_
_entity_poly.entity_id
_entity_poly.type
_entity_poly.pdbx_seq_one_letter_code
_entity_poly.pdbx_strand_id
1 'polypeptide(L)'
;MCQRPQWDRSLQLTPDQRNYKQDDEVLLSCPEGLHPSFTDVKCEREVWMGRNGTAGWIHIQSDVDCAELLQVVPETLEASATSIKLNWTCTFPEACQDMRGICRLALPSSPPCEAEEVTGEEMLQGQKGTFACPLLQPFTPYSVTIYLPPRTVLFTWQFQTKETVPDKPQNLSLDASAGVLRWSALPPCKGEILGYQLSITARSARESSFLEVERLRVNGSVTEYKLPDHRPGLTYVVTVQGLTAAGAGAASRQEFPGSGLETSAPLNSSSSGAHGISPSQGTAVLPLRPITEPHTAQSEHQLVVAARQDPAALASVCSADLQPFNANQQHRAYVAAVLNLTAPTDFVLGDGTLRHGYYNAPLQPDGNYTVLLRLVRRGQQAEKFTCVCYSVSA
;
A
#
# COMPACT_ATOMS: atom_id res chain seq x y z
N MET A 1 -2.61 36.22 -61.85
CA MET A 1 -1.48 35.45 -61.27
C MET A 1 -1.59 35.52 -59.76
N CYS A 2 -1.16 34.52 -58.98
CA CYS A 2 -1.19 34.62 -57.52
C CYS A 2 0.10 35.23 -57.00
N GLN A 3 0.02 36.14 -56.03
CA GLN A 3 1.20 36.60 -55.29
C GLN A 3 1.55 35.61 -54.19
N ARG A 4 2.83 35.60 -53.79
CA ARG A 4 3.29 34.86 -52.60
C ARG A 4 2.38 35.19 -51.41
N PRO A 5 1.72 34.20 -50.81
CA PRO A 5 0.81 34.45 -49.71
C PRO A 5 1.59 34.99 -48.50
N GLN A 6 0.94 35.88 -47.75
CA GLN A 6 1.48 36.50 -46.53
C GLN A 6 0.92 35.82 -45.28
N TRP A 7 0.87 34.49 -45.29
CA TRP A 7 0.44 33.66 -44.16
C TRP A 7 1.51 33.64 -43.05
N ASP A 8 1.45 32.67 -42.13
CA ASP A 8 2.40 32.50 -41.04
C ASP A 8 3.86 32.60 -41.54
N ARG A 9 4.67 33.39 -40.83
CA ARG A 9 6.08 33.64 -41.18
C ARG A 9 6.95 32.40 -41.05
N SER A 10 6.53 31.43 -40.23
CA SER A 10 7.23 30.17 -40.02
C SER A 10 6.95 29.15 -41.13
N LEU A 11 5.94 29.40 -41.97
CA LEU A 11 5.55 28.55 -43.09
C LEU A 11 6.58 28.60 -44.22
N GLN A 12 7.02 27.43 -44.65
CA GLN A 12 7.98 27.25 -45.73
C GLN A 12 7.24 26.81 -46.99
N LEU A 13 7.50 27.50 -48.11
CA LEU A 13 6.89 27.22 -49.41
C LEU A 13 7.91 26.57 -50.34
N THR A 14 7.53 25.50 -51.03
CA THR A 14 8.38 24.83 -52.02
C THR A 14 7.59 24.63 -53.32
N PRO A 15 7.90 25.34 -54.41
CA PRO A 15 8.94 26.37 -54.55
C PRO A 15 8.54 27.72 -53.93
N ASP A 16 9.48 28.43 -53.28
CA ASP A 16 9.25 29.81 -52.80
C ASP A 16 9.49 30.81 -53.95
N GLN A 17 8.41 31.42 -54.45
CA GLN A 17 8.44 32.39 -55.53
C GLN A 17 7.64 33.62 -55.16
N ARG A 18 7.99 34.77 -55.75
CA ARG A 18 7.22 36.01 -55.56
C ARG A 18 5.82 35.94 -56.19
N ASN A 19 5.69 35.25 -57.32
CA ASN A 19 4.44 35.10 -58.07
C ASN A 19 4.32 33.69 -58.62
N TYR A 20 3.10 33.18 -58.68
CA TYR A 20 2.76 31.84 -59.15
C TYR A 20 1.77 31.95 -60.32
N LYS A 21 1.99 31.13 -61.34
CA LYS A 21 1.11 31.01 -62.51
C LYS A 21 -0.13 30.19 -62.16
N GLN A 22 -1.10 30.24 -63.05
CA GLN A 22 -2.30 29.42 -62.90
C GLN A 22 -1.91 27.94 -62.93
N ASP A 23 -2.50 27.19 -62.01
CA ASP A 23 -2.27 25.76 -61.76
C ASP A 23 -0.85 25.42 -61.23
N ASP A 24 -0.06 26.40 -60.81
CA ASP A 24 1.17 26.13 -60.06
C ASP A 24 0.80 25.55 -58.68
N GLU A 25 1.30 24.34 -58.41
CA GLU A 25 1.22 23.65 -57.12
C GLU A 25 2.44 23.99 -56.26
N VAL A 26 2.21 24.25 -54.97
CA VAL A 26 3.20 24.62 -53.98
C VAL A 26 3.01 23.74 -52.75
N LEU A 27 4.10 23.15 -52.28
CA LEU A 27 4.13 22.37 -51.05
C LEU A 27 4.39 23.29 -49.86
N LEU A 28 3.61 23.13 -48.79
CA LEU A 28 3.75 23.85 -47.53
C LEU A 28 4.39 22.94 -46.46
N SER A 29 5.35 23.48 -45.71
CA SER A 29 5.98 22.80 -44.57
C SER A 29 6.18 23.75 -43.39
N CYS A 30 6.24 23.20 -42.18
CA CYS A 30 6.46 23.94 -40.93
C CYS A 30 7.76 23.48 -40.23
N PRO A 31 8.29 24.28 -39.27
CA PRO A 31 9.41 23.87 -38.41
C PRO A 31 9.07 22.60 -37.60
N GLU A 32 10.09 21.94 -37.05
CA GLU A 32 9.92 20.69 -36.28
C GLU A 32 8.87 20.84 -35.15
N GLY A 33 7.96 19.86 -35.05
CA GLY A 33 6.87 19.83 -34.07
C GLY A 33 5.58 20.54 -34.49
N LEU A 34 5.61 21.31 -35.59
CA LEU A 34 4.45 22.04 -36.11
C LEU A 34 4.01 21.49 -37.47
N HIS A 35 2.74 21.72 -37.82
CA HIS A 35 2.17 21.28 -39.10
C HIS A 35 1.19 22.32 -39.66
N PRO A 36 1.19 22.54 -40.99
CA PRO A 36 0.27 23.46 -41.62
C PRO A 36 -1.12 22.83 -41.75
N SER A 37 -2.16 23.67 -41.84
CA SER A 37 -3.52 23.20 -42.10
C SER A 37 -3.73 22.63 -43.51
N PHE A 38 -2.89 23.05 -44.47
CA PHE A 38 -2.83 22.54 -45.84
C PHE A 38 -1.40 22.13 -46.19
N THR A 39 -1.20 20.93 -46.76
CA THR A 39 0.12 20.48 -47.22
C THR A 39 0.41 20.94 -48.65
N ASP A 40 -0.63 21.02 -49.47
CA ASP A 40 -0.54 21.37 -50.87
C ASP A 40 -1.45 22.56 -51.15
N VAL A 41 -0.92 23.57 -51.84
CA VAL A 41 -1.71 24.71 -52.31
C VAL A 41 -1.53 24.91 -53.81
N LYS A 42 -2.58 25.36 -54.48
CA LYS A 42 -2.58 25.60 -55.93
C LYS A 42 -3.13 26.98 -56.23
N CYS A 43 -2.46 27.70 -57.13
CA CYS A 43 -2.95 28.98 -57.62
C CYS A 43 -4.03 28.78 -58.70
N GLU A 44 -5.26 29.22 -58.44
CA GLU A 44 -6.36 29.15 -59.39
C GLU A 44 -7.03 30.51 -59.54
N ARG A 45 -6.93 31.12 -60.73
CA ARG A 45 -7.57 32.43 -61.04
C ARG A 45 -7.34 33.52 -59.97
N GLU A 46 -6.09 33.67 -59.53
CA GLU A 46 -5.65 34.65 -58.50
C GLU A 46 -6.04 34.30 -57.05
N VAL A 47 -6.57 33.10 -56.84
CA VAL A 47 -7.01 32.60 -55.54
C VAL A 47 -6.20 31.36 -55.17
N TRP A 48 -5.97 31.16 -53.87
CA TRP A 48 -5.28 29.99 -53.35
C TRP A 48 -6.29 28.88 -53.01
N MET A 49 -6.09 27.73 -53.62
CA MET A 49 -6.77 26.48 -53.29
C MET A 49 -5.84 25.62 -52.42
N GLY A 50 -6.38 24.87 -51.47
CA GLY A 50 -5.63 23.99 -50.58
C GLY A 50 -6.17 22.57 -50.63
N ARG A 51 -5.29 21.58 -50.41
CA ARG A 51 -5.65 20.18 -50.16
C ARG A 51 -4.68 19.55 -49.15
N ASN A 52 -5.10 18.44 -48.56
CA ASN A 52 -4.26 17.55 -47.75
C ASN A 52 -4.26 16.16 -48.36
N GLY A 53 -3.09 15.65 -48.74
CA GLY A 53 -2.94 14.32 -49.33
C GLY A 53 -3.79 14.14 -50.59
N THR A 54 -4.70 13.15 -50.59
CA THR A 54 -5.56 12.80 -51.74
C THR A 54 -6.90 13.53 -51.77
N ALA A 55 -7.14 14.46 -50.84
CA ALA A 55 -8.37 15.24 -50.78
C ALA A 55 -8.54 16.15 -52.00
N GLY A 56 -9.79 16.51 -52.31
CA GLY A 56 -10.10 17.47 -53.35
C GLY A 56 -9.62 18.89 -53.00
N TRP A 57 -9.36 19.70 -54.03
CA TRP A 57 -8.99 21.12 -53.87
C TRP A 57 -10.14 21.93 -53.30
N ILE A 58 -9.90 22.64 -52.20
CA ILE A 58 -10.86 23.56 -51.59
C ILE A 58 -10.32 24.98 -51.53
N HIS A 59 -11.21 25.97 -51.54
CA HIS A 59 -10.84 27.38 -51.44
C HIS A 59 -10.33 27.71 -50.03
N ILE A 60 -9.14 28.30 -49.92
CA ILE A 60 -8.58 28.74 -48.64
C ILE A 60 -9.27 30.03 -48.19
N GLN A 61 -10.00 29.97 -47.07
CA GLN A 61 -10.79 31.11 -46.57
C GLN A 61 -10.07 31.95 -45.51
N SER A 62 -9.02 31.42 -44.91
CA SER A 62 -8.25 32.04 -43.83
C SER A 62 -6.76 31.80 -44.05
N ASP A 63 -5.93 32.59 -43.38
CA ASP A 63 -4.48 32.39 -43.42
C ASP A 63 -4.09 30.99 -42.91
N VAL A 64 -3.02 30.44 -43.48
CA VAL A 64 -2.50 29.11 -43.12
C VAL A 64 -1.43 29.26 -42.05
N ASP A 65 -1.72 28.72 -40.86
CA ASP A 65 -0.82 28.80 -39.70
C ASP A 65 -0.16 27.46 -39.39
N CYS A 66 1.04 27.53 -38.81
CA CYS A 66 1.75 26.36 -38.28
C CYS A 66 1.29 26.09 -36.85
N ALA A 67 0.59 24.97 -36.62
CA ALA A 67 0.07 24.60 -35.30
C ALA A 67 0.66 23.28 -34.79
N GLU A 68 0.61 23.08 -33.46
CA GLU A 68 1.06 21.83 -32.84
C GLU A 68 0.21 20.65 -33.31
N LEU A 69 0.89 19.57 -33.70
CA LEU A 69 0.26 18.34 -34.18
C LEU A 69 -0.54 17.62 -33.10
N LEU A 70 -0.02 17.61 -31.87
CA LEU A 70 -0.52 16.83 -30.76
C LEU A 70 -0.87 17.74 -29.59
N GLN A 71 -2.08 17.57 -29.06
CA GLN A 71 -2.50 18.18 -27.79
C GLN A 71 -2.68 17.07 -26.75
N VAL A 72 -2.05 17.22 -25.59
CA VAL A 72 -2.20 16.31 -24.45
C VAL A 72 -3.04 17.03 -23.39
N VAL A 73 -4.12 16.38 -22.94
CA VAL A 73 -5.03 16.99 -21.96
C VAL A 73 -4.44 16.82 -20.54
N PRO A 74 -4.01 17.90 -19.87
CA PRO A 74 -3.29 17.78 -18.59
C PRO A 74 -4.12 17.11 -17.48
N GLU A 75 -5.44 17.29 -17.50
CA GLU A 75 -6.36 16.73 -16.50
C GLU A 75 -6.52 15.20 -16.60
N THR A 76 -6.02 14.58 -17.66
CA THR A 76 -6.14 13.13 -17.90
C THR A 76 -4.87 12.35 -17.57
N LEU A 77 -3.86 13.02 -17.01
CA LEU A 77 -2.59 12.42 -16.63
C LEU A 77 -2.78 11.59 -15.35
N GLU A 78 -2.96 10.28 -15.52
CA GLU A 78 -3.12 9.35 -14.41
C GLU A 78 -1.90 8.44 -14.27
N ALA A 79 -1.03 8.79 -13.32
CA ALA A 79 0.01 7.89 -12.85
C ALA A 79 -0.53 7.03 -11.69
N SER A 80 -0.56 5.71 -11.91
CA SER A 80 -0.78 4.72 -10.87
C SER A 80 0.56 4.17 -10.37
N ALA A 81 0.52 3.17 -9.49
CA ALA A 81 1.75 2.51 -9.06
C ALA A 81 2.38 1.63 -10.14
N THR A 82 1.60 1.12 -11.10
CA THR A 82 2.07 0.15 -12.11
C THR A 82 1.65 0.52 -13.52
N SER A 83 1.07 1.70 -13.72
CA SER A 83 0.66 2.16 -15.03
C SER A 83 0.68 3.68 -15.15
N ILE A 84 0.99 4.18 -16.33
CA ILE A 84 0.79 5.58 -16.70
C ILE A 84 -0.21 5.62 -17.84
N LYS A 85 -1.19 6.53 -17.76
CA LYS A 85 -2.16 6.79 -18.83
C LYS A 85 -2.22 8.27 -19.12
N LEU A 86 -2.34 8.60 -20.40
CA LEU A 86 -2.58 9.96 -20.87
C LEU A 86 -3.51 9.93 -22.07
N ASN A 87 -4.38 10.94 -22.17
CA ASN A 87 -5.21 11.14 -23.35
C ASN A 87 -4.57 12.15 -24.28
N TRP A 88 -4.64 11.84 -25.56
CA TRP A 88 -4.08 12.67 -26.62
C TRP A 88 -5.14 12.94 -27.68
N THR A 89 -5.01 14.11 -28.30
CA THR A 89 -5.83 14.54 -29.42
C THR A 89 -4.91 15.06 -30.51
N CYS A 90 -5.15 14.63 -31.75
CA CYS A 90 -4.45 15.07 -32.92
C CYS A 90 -5.22 16.21 -33.59
N THR A 91 -4.53 17.33 -33.84
CA THR A 91 -5.09 18.50 -34.51
C THR A 91 -5.32 18.23 -36.00
N PHE A 92 -4.46 17.42 -36.62
CA PHE A 92 -4.46 17.13 -38.07
C PHE A 92 -4.50 15.61 -38.35
N PRO A 93 -5.69 14.98 -38.50
CA PRO A 93 -5.84 13.53 -38.54
C PRO A 93 -4.95 12.80 -39.58
N GLU A 94 -4.76 13.39 -40.75
CA GLU A 94 -3.91 12.83 -41.82
C GLU A 94 -2.42 12.80 -41.46
N ALA A 95 -1.95 13.75 -40.65
CA ALA A 95 -0.55 13.86 -40.24
C ALA A 95 -0.18 12.93 -39.06
N CYS A 96 -1.17 12.30 -38.44
CA CYS A 96 -1.03 11.49 -37.23
C CYS A 96 -1.08 9.98 -37.46
N GLN A 97 -1.17 9.52 -38.71
CA GLN A 97 -1.42 8.11 -39.05
C GLN A 97 -0.34 7.13 -38.54
N ASP A 98 0.89 7.62 -38.31
CA ASP A 98 2.05 6.81 -37.92
C ASP A 98 2.66 7.21 -36.56
N MET A 99 1.91 7.91 -35.71
CA MET A 99 2.42 8.29 -34.39
C MET A 99 2.71 7.06 -33.53
N ARG A 100 3.80 7.13 -32.77
CA ARG A 100 4.20 6.08 -31.82
C ARG A 100 4.38 6.65 -30.44
N GLY A 101 3.84 5.95 -29.45
CA GLY A 101 4.09 6.18 -28.03
C GLY A 101 5.06 5.14 -27.50
N ILE A 102 6.04 5.57 -26.71
CA ILE A 102 6.95 4.67 -26.02
C ILE A 102 7.16 5.13 -24.57
N CYS A 103 7.29 4.15 -23.68
CA CYS A 103 7.68 4.36 -22.29
C CYS A 103 9.07 3.82 -22.06
N ARG A 104 9.94 4.60 -21.42
CA ARG A 104 11.29 4.16 -21.02
C ARG A 104 11.58 4.60 -19.61
N LEU A 105 12.52 3.92 -18.96
CA LEU A 105 13.05 4.38 -17.68
C LEU A 105 13.71 5.74 -17.88
N ALA A 106 13.36 6.72 -17.04
CA ALA A 106 13.95 8.05 -17.14
C ALA A 106 15.40 8.05 -16.64
N LEU A 107 15.75 7.13 -15.73
CA LEU A 107 17.09 6.90 -15.23
C LEU A 107 17.42 5.40 -15.26
N PRO A 108 18.70 5.02 -15.46
CA PRO A 108 19.12 3.65 -15.31
C PRO A 108 18.77 3.12 -13.92
N SER A 109 18.07 1.98 -13.85
CA SER A 109 17.84 1.30 -12.59
C SER A 109 19.15 0.75 -12.04
N SER A 110 19.40 0.93 -10.75
CA SER A 110 20.57 0.37 -10.08
C SER A 110 20.13 -0.74 -9.11
N PRO A 111 20.95 -1.79 -8.90
CA PRO A 111 20.68 -2.77 -7.85
C PRO A 111 20.56 -2.05 -6.50
N PRO A 112 19.58 -2.39 -5.65
CA PRO A 112 18.75 -3.60 -5.67
C PRO A 112 17.42 -3.48 -6.43
N CYS A 113 17.10 -2.33 -7.03
CA CYS A 113 15.81 -2.05 -7.67
C CYS A 113 15.94 -2.11 -9.20
N GLU A 114 16.40 -3.24 -9.72
CA GLU A 114 16.53 -3.41 -11.17
C GLU A 114 15.15 -3.42 -11.83
N ALA A 115 14.96 -2.50 -12.76
CA ALA A 115 13.74 -2.35 -13.52
C ALA A 115 13.95 -2.88 -14.93
N GLU A 116 13.07 -3.78 -15.37
CA GLU A 116 13.05 -4.21 -16.76
C GLU A 116 12.67 -3.03 -17.65
N GLU A 117 13.42 -2.85 -18.73
CA GLU A 117 13.13 -1.81 -19.70
C GLU A 117 11.84 -2.15 -20.44
N VAL A 118 10.86 -1.26 -20.32
CA VAL A 118 9.57 -1.40 -21.00
C VAL A 118 9.79 -1.20 -22.50
N THR A 119 10.10 -2.27 -23.20
CA THR A 119 10.40 -2.26 -24.64
C THR A 119 9.11 -2.49 -25.42
N GLY A 120 8.20 -1.52 -25.35
CA GLY A 120 6.94 -1.53 -26.10
C GLY A 120 6.69 -0.21 -26.80
N GLU A 121 6.68 -0.22 -28.12
CA GLU A 121 6.14 0.88 -28.94
C GLU A 121 4.67 0.59 -29.24
N GLU A 122 3.79 1.53 -28.92
CA GLU A 122 2.39 1.48 -29.28
C GLU A 122 2.12 2.44 -30.43
N MET A 123 1.46 1.96 -31.49
CA MET A 123 1.04 2.80 -32.60
C MET A 123 -0.27 3.51 -32.23
N LEU A 124 -0.26 4.83 -32.29
CA LEU A 124 -1.38 5.68 -31.93
C LEU A 124 -2.17 6.03 -33.19
N GLN A 125 -3.39 5.49 -33.31
CA GLN A 125 -4.25 5.69 -34.48
C GLN A 125 -5.49 6.51 -34.16
N GLY A 126 -5.91 7.35 -35.11
CA GLY A 126 -7.13 8.15 -35.04
C GLY A 126 -6.93 9.60 -34.60
N GLN A 127 -8.03 10.31 -34.42
CA GLN A 127 -8.02 11.74 -34.05
C GLN A 127 -7.84 11.96 -32.53
N LYS A 128 -8.24 10.99 -31.71
CA LYS A 128 -8.08 11.04 -30.25
C LYS A 128 -7.94 9.64 -29.71
N GLY A 129 -7.19 9.49 -28.62
CA GLY A 129 -6.99 8.19 -27.99
C GLY A 129 -6.41 8.31 -26.60
N THR A 130 -6.18 7.14 -26.00
CA THR A 130 -5.49 7.02 -24.72
C THR A 130 -4.26 6.17 -24.94
N PHE A 131 -3.10 6.70 -24.59
CA PHE A 131 -1.86 5.93 -24.54
C PHE A 131 -1.68 5.41 -23.11
N ALA A 132 -1.34 4.13 -22.97
CA ALA A 132 -1.19 3.49 -21.67
C ALA A 132 0.09 2.65 -21.61
N CYS A 133 0.87 2.86 -20.56
CA CYS A 133 2.03 2.04 -20.26
C CYS A 133 1.71 1.15 -19.05
N PRO A 134 1.38 -0.13 -19.26
CA PRO A 134 1.12 -1.08 -18.19
C PRO A 134 2.42 -1.70 -17.65
N LEU A 135 2.30 -2.48 -16.56
CA LEU A 135 3.38 -3.33 -16.01
C LEU A 135 4.63 -2.54 -15.58
N LEU A 136 4.45 -1.30 -15.14
CA LEU A 136 5.54 -0.46 -14.63
C LEU A 136 5.91 -0.86 -13.20
N GLN A 137 7.15 -0.56 -12.81
CA GLN A 137 7.56 -0.68 -11.42
C GLN A 137 7.02 0.50 -10.59
N PRO A 138 6.55 0.24 -9.35
CA PRO A 138 6.22 1.28 -8.41
C PRO A 138 7.40 2.19 -8.07
N PHE A 139 7.09 3.39 -7.60
CA PHE A 139 8.07 4.35 -7.11
C PHE A 139 9.28 4.56 -8.04
N THR A 140 9.06 4.53 -9.35
CA THR A 140 10.11 4.58 -10.37
C THR A 140 9.82 5.70 -11.38
N PRO A 141 10.84 6.48 -11.77
CA PRO A 141 10.67 7.54 -12.75
C PRO A 141 10.70 6.97 -14.18
N TYR A 142 9.63 7.22 -14.93
CA TYR A 142 9.50 6.84 -16.35
C TYR A 142 9.38 8.07 -17.23
N SER A 143 9.94 8.00 -18.43
CA SER A 143 9.76 8.98 -19.50
C SER A 143 8.80 8.42 -20.54
N VAL A 144 7.74 9.17 -20.82
CA VAL A 144 6.80 8.90 -21.91
C VAL A 144 7.17 9.79 -23.08
N THR A 145 7.34 9.21 -24.25
CA THR A 145 7.61 9.96 -25.49
C THR A 145 6.63 9.57 -26.58
N ILE A 146 6.00 10.57 -27.19
CA ILE A 146 5.19 10.40 -28.42
C ILE A 146 5.94 11.07 -29.56
N TYR A 147 6.13 10.35 -30.66
CA TYR A 147 6.88 10.83 -31.81
C TYR A 147 6.29 10.34 -33.13
N LEU A 148 6.59 11.07 -34.20
CA LEU A 148 6.40 10.63 -35.58
C LEU A 148 7.72 10.09 -36.13
N PRO A 149 7.74 8.87 -36.69
CA PRO A 149 8.91 8.36 -37.38
C PRO A 149 9.36 9.27 -38.53
N PRO A 150 10.67 9.40 -38.79
CA PRO A 150 11.75 8.68 -38.11
C PRO A 150 12.25 9.31 -36.80
N ARG A 151 12.06 10.62 -36.54
CA ARG A 151 12.68 11.30 -35.36
C ARG A 151 11.92 12.52 -34.79
N THR A 152 10.68 12.80 -35.21
CA THR A 152 9.98 14.02 -34.78
C THR A 152 9.31 13.79 -33.43
N VAL A 153 9.90 14.30 -32.35
CA VAL A 153 9.30 14.21 -31.00
C VAL A 153 8.17 15.23 -30.89
N LEU A 154 6.95 14.73 -30.60
CA LEU A 154 5.76 15.56 -30.42
C LEU A 154 5.49 15.85 -28.96
N PHE A 155 5.80 14.92 -28.07
CA PHE A 155 5.60 15.07 -26.63
C PHE A 155 6.64 14.24 -25.88
N THR A 156 7.17 14.79 -24.79
CA THR A 156 7.99 14.04 -23.84
C THR A 156 7.75 14.53 -22.42
N TRP A 157 7.53 13.62 -21.48
CA TRP A 157 7.29 13.98 -20.09
C TRP A 157 7.73 12.87 -19.13
N GLN A 158 8.21 13.29 -17.95
CA GLN A 158 8.64 12.39 -16.88
C GLN A 158 7.55 12.22 -15.83
N PHE A 159 7.24 10.98 -15.50
CA PHE A 159 6.24 10.59 -14.51
C PHE A 159 6.89 9.77 -13.41
N GLN A 160 6.52 10.05 -12.17
CA GLN A 160 6.84 9.21 -11.02
C GLN A 160 5.64 8.29 -10.76
N THR A 161 5.84 6.97 -10.82
CA THR A 161 4.79 6.02 -10.41
C THR A 161 4.56 6.09 -8.91
N LYS A 162 3.32 5.82 -8.47
CA LYS A 162 2.96 5.86 -7.06
C LYS A 162 3.62 4.74 -6.27
N GLU A 163 3.74 4.94 -4.96
CA GLU A 163 4.21 3.91 -4.02
C GLU A 163 3.21 2.75 -3.90
N THR A 164 3.74 1.59 -3.52
CA THR A 164 2.98 0.42 -3.08
C THR A 164 3.47 -0.06 -1.72
N VAL A 165 2.75 -1.02 -1.15
CA VAL A 165 3.19 -1.68 0.07
C VAL A 165 4.50 -2.46 -0.16
N PRO A 166 5.44 -2.49 0.80
CA PRO A 166 6.71 -3.21 0.67
C PRO A 166 6.59 -4.73 0.59
N ASP A 167 7.69 -5.35 0.16
CA ASP A 167 7.88 -6.80 0.26
C ASP A 167 8.14 -7.26 1.70
N LYS A 168 8.07 -8.58 1.90
CA LYS A 168 8.34 -9.18 3.21
C LYS A 168 9.83 -9.04 3.58
N PRO A 169 10.15 -8.59 4.82
CA PRO A 169 11.51 -8.62 5.32
C PRO A 169 12.10 -10.04 5.31
N GLN A 170 13.38 -10.16 4.98
CA GLN A 170 14.08 -11.44 4.90
C GLN A 170 15.05 -11.63 6.08
N ASN A 171 15.55 -12.87 6.25
CA ASN A 171 16.56 -13.24 7.25
C ASN A 171 16.20 -12.87 8.69
N LEU A 172 14.92 -13.02 9.06
CA LEU A 172 14.48 -12.81 10.43
C LEU A 172 15.11 -13.87 11.35
N SER A 173 15.92 -13.42 12.30
CA SER A 173 16.67 -14.27 13.23
C SER A 173 16.63 -13.71 14.65
N LEU A 174 16.80 -14.59 15.64
CA LEU A 174 16.88 -14.24 17.06
C LEU A 174 18.19 -14.80 17.63
N ASP A 175 19.04 -13.91 18.13
CA ASP A 175 20.16 -14.30 18.99
C ASP A 175 19.63 -14.55 20.40
N ALA A 176 19.48 -15.82 20.76
CA ALA A 176 18.95 -16.24 22.06
C ALA A 176 19.86 -15.88 23.25
N SER A 177 21.15 -15.63 23.01
CA SER A 177 22.10 -15.26 24.08
C SER A 177 22.01 -13.78 24.44
N ALA A 178 21.86 -12.93 23.42
CA ALA A 178 21.77 -11.48 23.58
C ALA A 178 20.32 -10.97 23.64
N GLY A 179 19.33 -11.78 23.25
CA GLY A 179 17.93 -11.38 23.10
C GLY A 179 17.72 -10.38 21.96
N VAL A 180 18.48 -10.50 20.86
CA VAL A 180 18.48 -9.52 19.75
C VAL A 180 17.85 -10.12 18.51
N LEU A 181 16.79 -9.48 18.02
CA LEU A 181 16.15 -9.76 16.74
C LEU A 181 16.89 -9.04 15.62
N ARG A 182 17.11 -9.71 14.49
CA ARG A 182 17.74 -9.13 13.30
C ARG A 182 16.96 -9.49 12.05
N TRP A 183 16.88 -8.57 11.09
CA TRP A 183 16.31 -8.78 9.77
C TRP A 183 17.07 -8.00 8.70
N SER A 184 16.87 -8.35 7.42
CA SER A 184 17.46 -7.60 6.30
C SER A 184 16.67 -6.33 6.00
N ALA A 185 17.38 -5.23 5.75
CA ALA A 185 16.77 -3.97 5.31
C ALA A 185 16.00 -4.17 4.01
N LEU A 186 14.80 -3.59 3.94
CA LEU A 186 14.02 -3.56 2.71
C LEU A 186 14.58 -2.49 1.77
N PRO A 187 14.74 -2.81 0.48
CA PRO A 187 15.13 -1.81 -0.49
C PRO A 187 13.95 -0.87 -0.80
N PRO A 188 14.21 0.41 -1.13
CA PRO A 188 13.16 1.39 -1.40
C PRO A 188 12.56 1.27 -2.82
N CYS A 189 12.38 0.05 -3.34
CA CYS A 189 11.92 -0.18 -4.72
C CYS A 189 10.41 0.01 -4.88
N LYS A 190 9.66 -0.08 -3.79
CA LYS A 190 8.19 0.05 -3.78
C LYS A 190 7.71 1.34 -3.13
N GLY A 191 8.63 2.16 -2.65
CA GLY A 191 8.36 3.38 -1.88
C GLY A 191 9.43 3.64 -0.83
N GLU A 192 9.36 4.82 -0.21
CA GLU A 192 10.24 5.17 0.89
C GLU A 192 9.91 4.32 2.13
N ILE A 193 10.93 3.67 2.72
CA ILE A 193 10.75 2.85 3.92
C ILE A 193 10.68 3.75 5.15
N LEU A 194 9.46 4.03 5.59
CA LEU A 194 9.19 4.86 6.77
C LEU A 194 9.54 4.15 8.09
N GLY A 195 9.49 2.82 8.11
CA GLY A 195 9.73 2.04 9.31
C GLY A 195 9.38 0.57 9.20
N TYR A 196 9.55 -0.14 10.31
CA TYR A 196 9.09 -1.51 10.49
C TYR A 196 8.10 -1.59 11.63
N GLN A 197 7.03 -2.37 11.43
CA GLN A 197 6.11 -2.74 12.49
C GLN A 197 6.43 -4.17 12.94
N LEU A 198 6.73 -4.31 14.22
CA LEU A 198 7.01 -5.60 14.86
C LEU A 198 5.84 -6.00 15.73
N SER A 199 5.50 -7.29 15.70
CA SER A 199 4.59 -7.91 16.66
C SER A 199 5.25 -9.18 17.19
N ILE A 200 5.60 -9.14 18.47
CA ILE A 200 6.40 -10.12 19.19
C ILE A 200 5.46 -10.81 20.19
N THR A 201 5.31 -12.12 20.07
CA THR A 201 4.50 -12.92 21.00
C THR A 201 5.41 -13.85 21.78
N ALA A 202 5.45 -13.70 23.09
CA ALA A 202 6.14 -14.58 24.02
C ALA A 202 5.14 -15.54 24.66
N ARG A 203 5.43 -16.84 24.61
CA ARG A 203 4.63 -17.90 25.25
C ARG A 203 5.52 -18.78 26.13
N SER A 204 5.02 -19.16 27.30
CA SER A 204 5.71 -20.08 28.20
C SER A 204 5.38 -21.53 27.85
N ALA A 205 6.40 -22.38 27.78
CA ALA A 205 6.22 -23.83 27.63
C ALA A 205 5.79 -24.51 28.95
N ARG A 206 6.07 -23.88 30.11
CA ARG A 206 5.75 -24.43 31.44
C ARG A 206 4.40 -23.93 31.97
N GLU A 207 4.02 -22.70 31.63
CA GLU A 207 2.77 -22.05 32.03
C GLU A 207 1.94 -21.76 30.78
N SER A 208 1.12 -22.73 30.36
CA SER A 208 0.26 -22.62 29.17
C SER A 208 -0.76 -21.46 29.24
N SER A 209 -0.91 -20.85 30.41
CA SER A 209 -1.80 -19.73 30.70
C SER A 209 -1.17 -18.36 30.46
N PHE A 210 0.16 -18.22 30.37
CA PHE A 210 0.82 -16.91 30.24
C PHE A 210 1.18 -16.59 28.78
N LEU A 211 0.73 -15.41 28.31
CA LEU A 211 0.92 -14.93 26.95
C LEU A 211 1.25 -13.43 26.96
N GLU A 212 2.35 -13.05 26.32
CA GLU A 212 2.78 -11.65 26.22
C GLU A 212 2.86 -11.26 24.75
N VAL A 213 2.24 -10.14 24.37
CA VAL A 213 2.26 -9.61 23.01
C VAL A 213 2.73 -8.17 23.04
N GLU A 214 3.80 -7.87 22.31
CA GLU A 214 4.35 -6.52 22.16
C GLU A 214 4.24 -6.09 20.70
N ARG A 215 3.60 -4.94 20.46
CA ARG A 215 3.46 -4.31 19.15
C ARG A 215 4.20 -2.99 19.16
N LEU A 216 5.16 -2.82 18.27
CA LEU A 216 5.99 -1.61 18.24
C LEU A 216 6.33 -1.20 16.82
N ARG A 217 6.69 0.07 16.67
CA ARG A 217 7.17 0.64 15.41
C ARG A 217 8.58 1.17 15.59
N VAL A 218 9.48 0.75 14.71
CA VAL A 218 10.85 1.26 14.62
C VAL A 218 11.06 2.01 13.32
N ASN A 219 12.07 2.88 13.30
CA ASN A 219 12.45 3.66 12.14
C ASN A 219 13.01 2.76 11.01
N GLY A 220 12.96 3.23 9.76
CA GLY A 220 13.37 2.47 8.57
C GLY A 220 14.86 2.14 8.52
N SER A 221 15.69 2.89 9.26
CA SER A 221 17.13 2.63 9.42
C SER A 221 17.45 1.50 10.40
N VAL A 222 16.47 1.04 11.19
CA VAL A 222 16.66 0.03 12.23
C VAL A 222 16.39 -1.35 11.65
N THR A 223 17.38 -2.23 11.74
CA THR A 223 17.31 -3.64 11.31
C THR A 223 17.57 -4.63 12.44
N GLU A 224 17.73 -4.14 13.66
CA GLU A 224 17.85 -4.95 14.85
C GLU A 224 17.05 -4.38 16.02
N TYR A 225 16.52 -5.27 16.86
CA TYR A 225 15.76 -4.89 18.04
C TYR A 225 16.15 -5.77 19.23
N LYS A 226 16.54 -5.13 20.33
CA LYS A 226 16.85 -5.82 21.58
C LYS A 226 15.58 -5.97 22.41
N LEU A 227 15.22 -7.21 22.72
CA LEU A 227 14.11 -7.55 23.61
C LEU A 227 14.45 -7.10 25.05
N PRO A 228 13.74 -6.12 25.64
CA PRO A 228 14.07 -5.60 26.96
C PRO A 228 14.00 -6.66 28.07
N ASP A 229 12.98 -7.53 28.00
CA ASP A 229 12.69 -8.56 29.00
C ASP A 229 12.91 -9.98 28.45
N HIS A 230 13.99 -10.22 27.69
CA HIS A 230 14.26 -11.54 27.13
C HIS A 230 14.43 -12.61 28.23
N ARG A 231 13.51 -13.57 28.28
CA ARG A 231 13.56 -14.71 29.19
C ARG A 231 13.98 -15.99 28.47
N PRO A 232 15.08 -16.64 28.89
CA PRO A 232 15.45 -17.97 28.41
C PRO A 232 14.37 -19.00 28.79
N GLY A 233 13.79 -19.67 27.80
CA GLY A 233 12.75 -20.69 28.00
C GLY A 233 11.33 -20.29 27.54
N LEU A 234 11.14 -19.04 27.10
CA LEU A 234 9.93 -18.67 26.34
C LEU A 234 10.11 -19.00 24.86
N THR A 235 9.04 -19.42 24.20
CA THR A 235 9.00 -19.44 22.73
C THR A 235 8.56 -18.07 22.25
N TYR A 236 9.29 -17.51 21.30
CA TYR A 236 8.95 -16.23 20.68
C TYR A 236 8.41 -16.47 19.27
N VAL A 237 7.23 -15.93 18.97
CA VAL A 237 6.70 -15.83 17.62
C VAL A 237 6.80 -14.37 17.22
N VAL A 238 7.64 -14.08 16.24
CA VAL A 238 7.93 -12.71 15.81
C VAL A 238 7.39 -12.51 14.41
N THR A 239 6.74 -11.36 14.23
CA THR A 239 6.26 -10.88 12.94
C THR A 239 6.85 -9.51 12.66
N VAL A 240 7.42 -9.31 11.48
CA VAL A 240 8.01 -8.04 11.03
C VAL A 240 7.48 -7.69 9.65
N GLN A 241 7.00 -6.46 9.47
CA GLN A 241 6.54 -5.94 8.18
C GLN A 241 7.05 -4.52 7.95
N GLY A 242 7.37 -4.19 6.69
CA GLY A 242 7.78 -2.85 6.29
C GLY A 242 6.60 -1.89 6.12
N LEU A 243 6.86 -0.60 6.24
CA LEU A 243 5.87 0.48 6.09
C LEU A 243 6.33 1.47 5.00
N THR A 244 5.44 1.80 4.08
CA THR A 244 5.56 2.94 3.13
C THR A 244 4.38 3.89 3.30
N ALA A 245 4.33 4.99 2.54
CA ALA A 245 3.16 5.87 2.54
C ALA A 245 1.88 5.16 2.04
N ALA A 246 2.04 4.10 1.24
CA ALA A 246 0.94 3.26 0.77
C ALA A 246 0.40 2.28 1.85
N GLY A 247 1.13 2.07 2.94
CA GLY A 247 0.72 1.23 4.07
C GLY A 247 1.69 0.10 4.42
N ALA A 248 1.19 -0.90 5.15
CA ALA A 248 1.97 -2.03 5.63
C ALA A 248 2.13 -3.13 4.57
N GLY A 249 3.36 -3.59 4.39
CA GLY A 249 3.75 -4.66 3.50
C GLY A 249 3.43 -6.07 4.00
N ALA A 250 3.89 -7.06 3.25
CA ALA A 250 3.78 -8.46 3.67
C ALA A 250 4.60 -8.73 4.94
N ALA A 251 4.05 -9.50 5.88
CA ALA A 251 4.73 -9.82 7.13
C ALA A 251 5.63 -11.06 7.00
N SER A 252 6.82 -10.96 7.57
CA SER A 252 7.73 -12.09 7.80
C SER A 252 7.47 -12.65 9.19
N ARG A 253 7.05 -13.92 9.28
CA ARG A 253 6.70 -14.59 10.54
C ARG A 253 7.67 -15.73 10.81
N GLN A 254 8.30 -15.72 11.97
CA GLN A 254 9.20 -16.78 12.42
C GLN A 254 8.91 -17.16 13.87
N GLU A 255 9.07 -18.44 14.18
CA GLU A 255 8.95 -18.97 15.53
C GLU A 255 10.32 -19.44 16.04
N PHE A 256 10.68 -18.98 17.23
CA PHE A 256 11.94 -19.25 17.90
C PHE A 256 11.67 -19.99 19.21
N PRO A 257 11.88 -21.31 19.26
CA PRO A 257 11.66 -22.08 20.48
C PRO A 257 12.67 -21.67 21.55
N GLY A 258 12.21 -21.57 22.80
CA GLY A 258 13.09 -21.33 23.93
C GLY A 258 13.98 -22.53 24.19
N SER A 259 15.24 -22.30 24.52
CA SER A 259 16.15 -23.34 25.00
C SER A 259 15.64 -23.86 26.36
N GLY A 260 15.10 -25.08 26.35
CA GLY A 260 14.72 -25.76 27.58
C GLY A 260 15.96 -26.12 28.36
N LEU A 261 16.27 -25.41 29.44
CA LEU A 261 17.08 -26.01 30.49
C LEU A 261 16.21 -27.08 31.16
N GLU A 262 16.49 -28.34 30.79
CA GLU A 262 16.04 -29.50 31.52
C GLU A 262 16.49 -29.36 32.98
N THR A 263 15.59 -28.95 33.84
CA THR A 263 15.71 -29.20 35.27
C THR A 263 14.31 -29.49 35.75
N SER A 264 14.13 -30.75 36.07
CA SER A 264 12.91 -31.37 36.57
C SER A 264 12.57 -30.82 37.94
N ALA A 265 11.51 -30.04 37.99
CA ALA A 265 10.63 -29.98 39.14
C ALA A 265 9.21 -29.81 38.60
N PRO A 266 8.31 -30.80 38.74
CA PRO A 266 6.94 -30.64 38.33
C PRO A 266 6.26 -29.78 39.40
N LEU A 267 6.25 -28.46 39.21
CA LEU A 267 5.23 -27.66 39.85
C LEU A 267 3.95 -27.90 39.05
N ASN A 268 3.00 -28.48 39.77
CA ASN A 268 1.67 -28.84 39.32
C ASN A 268 0.95 -27.58 38.81
N SER A 269 1.18 -27.23 37.54
CA SER A 269 0.56 -26.10 36.84
C SER A 269 -0.83 -26.55 36.40
N SER A 270 -1.74 -26.65 37.37
CA SER A 270 -3.15 -26.50 37.07
C SER A 270 -3.32 -25.12 36.45
N SER A 271 -3.94 -25.03 35.28
CA SER A 271 -4.60 -23.80 34.87
C SER A 271 -5.33 -23.24 36.10
N SER A 272 -5.25 -21.94 36.36
CA SER A 272 -6.05 -21.35 37.43
C SER A 272 -7.51 -21.55 37.04
N GLY A 273 -8.11 -22.64 37.51
CA GLY A 273 -9.44 -23.06 37.10
C GLY A 273 -10.45 -22.09 37.64
N ALA A 274 -11.41 -21.70 36.80
CA ALA A 274 -12.62 -21.08 37.30
C ALA A 274 -13.30 -22.06 38.27
N HIS A 275 -13.87 -21.52 39.34
CA HIS A 275 -14.60 -22.30 40.34
C HIS A 275 -15.99 -21.69 40.55
N GLY A 276 -16.87 -22.39 41.28
CA GLY A 276 -18.24 -21.91 41.51
C GLY A 276 -19.04 -21.71 40.21
N ILE A 277 -18.88 -22.63 39.24
CA ILE A 277 -19.61 -22.59 37.97
C ILE A 277 -21.07 -22.96 38.22
N SER A 278 -21.98 -22.09 37.79
CA SER A 278 -23.43 -22.27 37.92
C SER A 278 -24.06 -22.31 36.53
N PRO A 279 -24.21 -23.52 35.92
CA PRO A 279 -24.77 -23.65 34.56
C PRO A 279 -26.19 -23.09 34.44
N SER A 280 -26.98 -23.20 35.51
CA SER A 280 -28.35 -22.71 35.57
C SER A 280 -28.45 -21.18 35.63
N GLN A 281 -27.39 -20.49 36.07
CA GLN A 281 -27.32 -19.04 36.17
C GLN A 281 -26.43 -18.41 35.09
N GLY A 282 -25.67 -19.22 34.34
CA GLY A 282 -24.74 -18.74 33.32
C GLY A 282 -23.55 -17.96 33.91
N THR A 283 -23.10 -18.31 35.12
CA THR A 283 -22.05 -17.58 35.84
C THR A 283 -20.87 -18.46 36.26
N ALA A 284 -19.68 -17.88 36.35
CA ALA A 284 -18.49 -18.53 36.88
C ALA A 284 -17.65 -17.58 37.73
N VAL A 285 -16.98 -18.07 38.78
CA VAL A 285 -16.09 -17.26 39.64
C VAL A 285 -14.65 -17.44 39.20
N LEU A 286 -13.99 -16.30 38.93
CA LEU A 286 -12.61 -16.23 38.49
C LEU A 286 -11.72 -15.65 39.59
N PRO A 287 -10.74 -16.40 40.12
CA PRO A 287 -9.74 -15.86 41.04
C PRO A 287 -8.72 -15.04 40.26
N LEU A 288 -8.94 -13.73 40.17
CA LEU A 288 -8.07 -12.81 39.45
C LEU A 288 -6.88 -12.42 40.32
N ARG A 289 -5.68 -12.49 39.75
CA ARG A 289 -4.45 -11.97 40.38
C ARG A 289 -3.95 -10.77 39.57
N PRO A 290 -3.58 -9.64 40.20
CA PRO A 290 -3.01 -8.51 39.49
C PRO A 290 -1.75 -8.91 38.71
N ILE A 291 -1.61 -8.36 37.50
CA ILE A 291 -0.38 -8.52 36.73
C ILE A 291 0.55 -7.38 37.15
N THR A 292 1.40 -7.62 38.14
CA THR A 292 2.36 -6.62 38.66
C THR A 292 3.69 -6.67 37.90
N GLU A 293 4.00 -5.59 37.18
CA GLU A 293 5.33 -5.31 36.61
C GLU A 293 5.83 -3.92 37.07
N PRO A 294 7.15 -3.70 37.18
CA PRO A 294 7.69 -2.49 37.78
C PRO A 294 7.46 -1.28 36.87
N HIS A 295 6.69 -0.32 37.41
CA HIS A 295 6.65 1.11 37.07
C HIS A 295 6.67 1.51 35.58
N THR A 296 5.51 1.87 35.01
CA THR A 296 5.16 3.24 34.54
C THR A 296 3.88 3.30 33.69
N ALA A 297 3.26 4.50 33.74
CA ALA A 297 2.18 5.15 32.97
C ALA A 297 1.12 4.31 32.21
N GLN A 298 -0.15 4.60 32.54
CA GLN A 298 -1.40 4.15 31.89
C GLN A 298 -1.45 2.65 31.62
N SER A 299 -1.59 1.88 32.70
CA SER A 299 -1.90 0.46 32.66
C SER A 299 -3.38 0.22 33.02
N GLU A 300 -4.05 -0.62 32.25
CA GLU A 300 -5.46 -0.98 32.47
C GLU A 300 -5.61 -2.49 32.43
N HIS A 301 -6.26 -3.06 33.46
CA HIS A 301 -6.63 -4.47 33.42
C HIS A 301 -8.01 -4.61 32.75
N GLN A 302 -8.12 -5.53 31.82
CA GLN A 302 -9.34 -5.82 31.09
C GLN A 302 -9.61 -7.32 31.18
N LEU A 303 -10.89 -7.68 31.34
CA LEU A 303 -11.33 -9.07 31.31
C LEU A 303 -12.01 -9.33 29.97
N VAL A 304 -11.37 -10.16 29.15
CA VAL A 304 -11.83 -10.49 27.80
C VAL A 304 -12.42 -11.89 27.80
N VAL A 305 -13.64 -12.03 27.29
CA VAL A 305 -14.30 -13.33 27.13
C VAL A 305 -14.25 -13.73 25.67
N ALA A 306 -13.78 -14.95 25.41
CA ALA A 306 -13.68 -15.52 24.08
C ALA A 306 -14.40 -16.88 24.02
N ALA A 307 -15.33 -17.03 23.08
CA ALA A 307 -16.02 -18.30 22.86
C ALA A 307 -15.14 -19.21 21.99
N ARG A 308 -14.80 -20.40 22.52
CA ARG A 308 -14.15 -21.53 21.83
C ARG A 308 -13.09 -21.13 20.79
N GLN A 309 -11.88 -20.82 21.26
CA GLN A 309 -10.77 -20.42 20.40
C GLN A 309 -9.67 -21.47 20.35
N ASP A 310 -9.08 -21.64 19.16
CA ASP A 310 -7.82 -22.34 19.02
C ASP A 310 -6.72 -21.60 19.81
N PRO A 311 -5.77 -22.32 20.44
CA PRO A 311 -4.66 -21.70 21.15
C PRO A 311 -3.86 -20.71 20.29
N ALA A 312 -3.80 -20.95 18.97
CA ALA A 312 -3.14 -20.07 18.01
C ALA A 312 -3.84 -18.71 17.82
N ALA A 313 -5.16 -18.63 18.07
CA ALA A 313 -5.94 -17.39 17.93
C ALA A 313 -5.87 -16.49 19.19
N LEU A 314 -5.42 -17.02 20.33
CA LEU A 314 -5.36 -16.29 21.60
C LEU A 314 -4.43 -15.07 21.55
N ALA A 315 -3.34 -15.13 20.80
CA ALA A 315 -2.43 -13.97 20.63
C ALA A 315 -3.10 -12.82 19.86
N SER A 316 -3.91 -13.15 18.85
CA SER A 316 -4.71 -12.17 18.12
C SER A 316 -5.75 -11.53 19.04
N VAL A 317 -6.41 -12.31 19.89
CA VAL A 317 -7.46 -11.79 20.79
C VAL A 317 -6.88 -11.01 21.97
N CYS A 318 -5.74 -11.47 22.51
CA CYS A 318 -5.01 -10.76 23.56
C CYS A 318 -4.62 -9.35 23.10
N SER A 319 -4.17 -9.20 21.86
CA SER A 319 -3.78 -7.89 21.34
C SER A 319 -4.92 -7.12 20.67
N ALA A 320 -6.05 -7.72 20.29
CA ALA A 320 -7.10 -7.03 19.54
C ALA A 320 -7.73 -5.83 20.27
N ASP A 321 -8.03 -4.77 19.52
CA ASP A 321 -8.90 -3.67 19.98
C ASP A 321 -10.36 -4.14 19.96
N LEU A 322 -10.76 -4.77 21.07
CA LEU A 322 -12.08 -5.37 21.23
C LEU A 322 -13.12 -4.34 21.65
N GLN A 323 -14.31 -4.47 21.08
CA GLN A 323 -15.47 -3.66 21.43
C GLN A 323 -16.20 -4.24 22.65
N PRO A 324 -17.03 -3.43 23.34
CA PRO A 324 -17.99 -3.93 24.32
C PRO A 324 -18.94 -4.97 23.71
N PHE A 325 -19.55 -5.79 24.56
CA PHE A 325 -20.51 -6.79 24.11
C PHE A 325 -21.67 -6.17 23.31
N ASN A 326 -22.00 -6.78 22.17
CA ASN A 326 -23.14 -6.41 21.34
C ASN A 326 -23.91 -7.67 20.91
N ALA A 327 -25.17 -7.80 21.36
CA ALA A 327 -26.01 -8.97 21.07
C ALA A 327 -26.33 -9.15 19.58
N ASN A 328 -26.29 -8.07 18.79
CA ASN A 328 -26.58 -8.10 17.36
C ASN A 328 -25.37 -8.49 16.51
N GLN A 329 -24.17 -8.51 17.10
CA GLN A 329 -22.94 -8.90 16.43
C GLN A 329 -22.49 -10.25 17.01
N GLN A 330 -22.31 -11.27 16.15
CA GLN A 330 -21.69 -12.55 16.55
C GLN A 330 -20.19 -12.38 16.80
N HIS A 331 -19.82 -11.59 17.82
CA HIS A 331 -18.43 -11.40 18.20
C HIS A 331 -17.89 -12.68 18.84
N ARG A 332 -16.75 -13.16 18.34
CA ARG A 332 -16.02 -14.31 18.89
C ARG A 332 -15.29 -13.99 20.21
N ALA A 333 -15.09 -12.69 20.52
CA ALA A 333 -14.57 -12.21 21.78
C ALA A 333 -15.04 -10.79 22.09
N TYR A 334 -15.18 -10.44 23.37
CA TYR A 334 -15.60 -9.11 23.83
C TYR A 334 -14.96 -8.75 25.18
N VAL A 335 -14.93 -7.45 25.50
CA VAL A 335 -14.50 -6.98 26.83
C VAL A 335 -15.69 -7.03 27.80
N ALA A 336 -15.60 -7.88 28.82
CA ALA A 336 -16.63 -8.04 29.84
C ALA A 336 -16.49 -7.02 30.97
N ALA A 337 -15.26 -6.63 31.32
CA ALA A 337 -15.00 -5.64 32.35
C ALA A 337 -13.64 -4.95 32.16
N VAL A 338 -13.56 -3.72 32.65
CA VAL A 338 -12.32 -2.99 32.92
C VAL A 338 -12.15 -2.93 34.44
N LEU A 339 -10.96 -3.29 34.92
CA LEU A 339 -10.66 -3.50 36.33
C LEU A 339 -9.42 -2.73 36.77
N ASN A 340 -9.46 -2.19 37.99
CA ASN A 340 -8.30 -1.64 38.68
C ASN A 340 -7.82 -2.65 39.72
N LEU A 341 -7.26 -3.77 39.27
CA LEU A 341 -6.77 -4.83 40.16
C LEU A 341 -5.47 -4.42 40.85
N THR A 342 -5.54 -4.21 42.17
CA THR A 342 -4.38 -3.92 43.03
C THR A 342 -4.05 -5.08 43.98
N ALA A 343 -5.01 -5.98 44.23
CA ALA A 343 -4.87 -7.18 45.04
C ALA A 343 -5.66 -8.35 44.43
N PRO A 344 -5.35 -9.61 44.79
CA PRO A 344 -6.13 -10.77 44.36
C PRO A 344 -7.62 -10.60 44.69
N THR A 345 -8.50 -10.81 43.70
CA THR A 345 -9.94 -10.54 43.80
C THR A 345 -10.72 -11.60 43.04
N ASP A 346 -11.81 -12.10 43.63
CA ASP A 346 -12.74 -12.97 42.92
C ASP A 346 -13.73 -12.13 42.09
N PHE A 347 -13.83 -12.46 40.79
CA PHE A 347 -14.74 -11.81 39.87
C PHE A 347 -15.82 -12.79 39.39
N VAL A 348 -17.08 -12.38 39.45
CA VAL A 348 -18.21 -13.17 38.95
C VAL A 348 -18.43 -12.85 37.48
N LEU A 349 -18.05 -13.77 36.61
CA LEU A 349 -18.29 -13.69 35.18
C LEU A 349 -19.72 -14.09 34.84
N GLY A 350 -20.35 -13.39 33.90
CA GLY A 350 -21.69 -13.69 33.39
C GLY A 350 -22.85 -13.16 34.24
N ASP A 351 -22.59 -12.29 35.22
CA ASP A 351 -23.60 -11.79 36.16
C ASP A 351 -24.63 -10.82 35.54
N GLY A 352 -24.52 -10.50 34.25
CA GLY A 352 -25.42 -9.59 33.54
C GLY A 352 -25.27 -8.12 33.95
N THR A 353 -24.22 -7.76 34.69
CA THR A 353 -24.03 -6.38 35.15
C THR A 353 -23.33 -5.51 34.10
N LEU A 354 -23.76 -4.25 33.98
CA LEU A 354 -23.11 -3.23 33.17
C LEU A 354 -22.19 -2.38 34.06
N ARG A 355 -20.87 -2.43 33.82
CA ARG A 355 -19.87 -1.70 34.61
C ARG A 355 -18.97 -0.88 33.70
N HIS A 356 -18.89 0.43 33.94
CA HIS A 356 -18.05 1.35 33.17
C HIS A 356 -18.24 1.25 31.64
N GLY A 357 -19.46 0.98 31.18
CA GLY A 357 -19.79 0.83 29.75
C GLY A 357 -19.57 -0.57 29.18
N TYR A 358 -19.10 -1.53 29.98
CA TYR A 358 -18.89 -2.92 29.57
C TYR A 358 -19.95 -3.84 30.18
N TYR A 359 -20.61 -4.63 29.34
CA TYR A 359 -21.67 -5.55 29.76
C TYR A 359 -21.11 -6.96 29.95
N ASN A 360 -21.20 -7.48 31.16
CA ASN A 360 -20.78 -8.82 31.54
C ASN A 360 -21.87 -9.84 31.16
N ALA A 361 -21.96 -10.18 29.87
CA ALA A 361 -23.04 -10.99 29.34
C ALA A 361 -23.08 -12.40 29.96
N PRO A 362 -24.28 -12.93 30.31
CA PRO A 362 -24.43 -14.29 30.80
C PRO A 362 -23.81 -15.33 29.88
N LEU A 363 -23.13 -16.32 30.46
CA LEU A 363 -22.55 -17.43 29.72
C LEU A 363 -23.66 -18.35 29.21
N GLN A 364 -23.50 -18.85 27.99
CA GLN A 364 -24.44 -19.83 27.46
C GLN A 364 -24.20 -21.19 28.13
N PRO A 365 -25.26 -21.94 28.46
CA PRO A 365 -25.15 -23.30 28.96
C PRO A 365 -24.39 -24.19 27.97
N ASP A 366 -23.58 -25.12 28.49
CA ASP A 366 -22.71 -26.03 27.74
C ASP A 366 -21.66 -25.32 26.87
N GLY A 367 -21.37 -24.05 27.19
CA GLY A 367 -20.43 -23.20 26.48
C GLY A 367 -19.00 -23.36 26.99
N ASN A 368 -18.04 -23.54 26.07
CA ASN A 368 -16.61 -23.51 26.38
C ASN A 368 -16.02 -22.14 26.05
N TYR A 369 -15.54 -21.46 27.09
CA TYR A 369 -14.98 -20.12 27.02
C TYR A 369 -13.53 -20.10 27.48
N THR A 370 -12.72 -19.29 26.80
CA THR A 370 -11.42 -18.85 27.31
C THR A 370 -11.57 -17.42 27.77
N VAL A 371 -11.19 -17.15 29.01
CA VAL A 371 -11.22 -15.81 29.59
C VAL A 371 -9.78 -15.32 29.72
N LEU A 372 -9.48 -14.14 29.22
CA LEU A 372 -8.16 -13.54 29.32
C LEU A 372 -8.22 -12.36 30.29
N LEU A 373 -7.44 -12.44 31.36
CA LEU A 373 -7.08 -11.26 32.13
C LEU A 373 -5.93 -10.57 31.39
N ARG A 374 -6.22 -9.41 30.80
CA ARG A 374 -5.32 -8.64 29.94
C ARG A 374 -4.87 -7.37 30.64
N LEU A 375 -3.56 -7.16 30.77
CA LEU A 375 -2.96 -5.87 31.09
C LEU A 375 -2.57 -5.16 29.80
N VAL A 376 -3.15 -3.99 29.55
CA VAL A 376 -2.82 -3.14 28.40
C VAL A 376 -1.90 -2.02 28.87
N ARG A 377 -0.78 -1.83 28.18
CA ARG A 377 0.11 -0.67 28.33
C ARG A 377 0.31 -0.01 26.98
N ARG A 378 0.04 1.29 26.90
CA ARG A 378 0.21 2.09 25.68
C ARG A 378 1.27 3.14 25.92
N GLY A 379 2.38 3.03 25.21
CA GLY A 379 3.40 4.06 25.07
C GLY A 379 3.26 4.83 23.76
N GLN A 380 4.10 5.83 23.54
CA GLN A 380 4.09 6.61 22.29
C GLN A 380 4.49 5.79 21.05
N GLN A 381 5.34 4.76 21.21
CA GLN A 381 5.91 3.99 20.10
C GLN A 381 5.68 2.47 20.21
N ALA A 382 5.17 2.00 21.36
CA ALA A 382 4.96 0.59 21.64
C ALA A 382 3.70 0.38 22.48
N GLU A 383 2.97 -0.69 22.16
CA GLU A 383 1.87 -1.22 22.94
C GLU A 383 2.25 -2.61 23.45
N LYS A 384 2.09 -2.84 24.75
CA LYS A 384 2.42 -4.10 25.39
C LYS A 384 1.18 -4.67 26.05
N PHE A 385 0.87 -5.92 25.72
CA PHE A 385 -0.28 -6.67 26.21
C PHE A 385 0.22 -7.90 26.95
N THR A 386 -0.18 -8.06 28.20
CA THR A 386 0.13 -9.26 28.98
C THR A 386 -1.18 -9.95 29.34
N CYS A 387 -1.34 -11.20 28.92
CA CYS A 387 -2.57 -11.96 29.09
C CYS A 387 -2.34 -13.21 29.92
N VAL A 388 -3.24 -13.45 30.86
CA VAL A 388 -3.35 -14.69 31.62
C VAL A 388 -4.67 -15.37 31.25
N CYS A 389 -4.59 -16.61 30.78
CA CYS A 389 -5.74 -17.36 30.30
C CYS A 389 -6.36 -18.23 31.41
N TYR A 390 -7.69 -18.21 31.46
CA TYR A 390 -8.54 -19.03 32.31
C TYR A 390 -9.49 -19.83 31.41
N SER A 391 -9.64 -21.13 31.67
CA SER A 391 -10.61 -21.97 30.97
C SER A 391 -11.90 -22.05 31.78
N VAL A 392 -13.04 -21.81 31.13
CA VAL A 392 -14.38 -21.89 31.73
C VAL A 392 -15.26 -22.78 30.87
N SER A 393 -15.89 -23.78 31.49
CA SER A 393 -16.93 -24.61 30.86
C SER A 393 -18.22 -24.39 31.63
N ALA A 394 -19.15 -23.64 31.04
CA ALA A 394 -20.39 -23.16 31.67
C ALA A 394 -21.54 -24.15 31.51
#